data_AF-A0A0W0TC31-F1
#
_entry.id   AF-A0A0W0TC31-F1
#
_cell.length_a   1.000
_cell.length_b   1.000
_cell.length_c   1.000
_cell.angle_alpha   90.00
_cell.angle_beta   90.00
_cell.angle_gamma   90.00
#
_symmetry.space_group_name_H-M   'P 1'
#
loop_
_entity.id
_entity.type
_entity.pdbx_description
1 polymer ?
#
loop_
_entity_poly.entity_id
_entity_poly.type
_entity_poly.pdbx_seq_one_letter_code
_entity_poly.pdbx_strand_id
1 'polypeptide(L)'
;MVLALSSGMRKGEILNRKKRDVFLNDGFLILDKTKNNERRRVPFIGHAHDALANQMKIPRLDSEYIFPSKDGKSPINIKRPWEVAVTKAGIKDFRFHDLRHSCASSLAMNGATQRD
;
A
#
# COMPACT_ATOMS: atom_id res chain seq x y z
N MET A 1 5.59 -1.38 -1.95
CA MET A 1 5.13 -2.02 -3.20
C MET A 1 4.16 -3.15 -2.93
N VAL A 2 4.46 -4.06 -1.99
CA VAL A 2 3.59 -5.19 -1.60
C VAL A 2 2.14 -4.76 -1.30
N LEU A 3 1.93 -3.71 -0.48
CA LEU A 3 0.59 -3.19 -0.19
C LEU A 3 -0.18 -2.75 -1.44
N ALA A 4 0.48 -2.12 -2.42
CA ALA A 4 -0.20 -1.70 -3.66
C ALA A 4 -0.67 -2.91 -4.49
N LEU A 5 0.14 -3.98 -4.50
CA LEU A 5 -0.11 -5.22 -5.25
C LEU A 5 -1.16 -6.12 -4.57
N SER A 6 -1.31 -6.07 -3.26
CA SER A 6 -2.23 -6.94 -2.53
C SER A 6 -3.60 -6.31 -2.26
N SER A 7 -3.69 -4.98 -2.27
CA SER A 7 -4.86 -4.26 -1.75
C SER A 7 -5.57 -3.38 -2.78
N GLY A 8 -4.96 -3.22 -3.96
CA GLY A 8 -5.45 -2.33 -5.00
C GLY A 8 -5.57 -0.86 -4.57
N MET A 9 -4.96 -0.42 -3.48
CA MET A 9 -5.05 0.99 -3.04
C MET A 9 -4.36 1.95 -4.03
N ARG A 10 -4.82 3.20 -4.10
CA ARG A 10 -4.12 4.25 -4.86
C ARG A 10 -2.80 4.60 -4.17
N LYS A 11 -1.81 5.05 -4.95
CA LYS A 11 -0.53 5.54 -4.43
C LYS A 11 -0.72 6.53 -3.27
N GLY A 12 -1.59 7.53 -3.46
CA GLY A 12 -1.88 8.53 -2.42
C GLY A 12 -2.54 7.93 -1.18
N GLU A 13 -3.42 6.94 -1.34
CA GLU A 13 -4.08 6.24 -0.23
C GLU A 13 -3.08 5.45 0.63
N ILE A 14 -2.02 4.90 0.02
CA ILE A 14 -0.96 4.17 0.71
C ILE A 14 0.02 5.12 1.40
N LEU A 15 0.49 6.14 0.67
CA LEU A 15 1.56 7.01 1.16
C LEU A 15 1.08 7.96 2.26
N ASN A 16 -0.12 8.52 2.12
CA ASN A 16 -0.71 9.41 3.14
C ASN A 16 -1.25 8.66 4.35
N ARG A 17 -1.00 7.34 4.45
CA ARG A 17 -1.63 6.52 5.46
C ARG A 17 -1.02 6.71 6.82
N LYS A 18 -1.90 6.93 7.80
CA LYS A 18 -1.54 7.11 9.20
C LYS A 18 -1.58 5.78 9.95
N LYS A 19 -0.71 5.63 10.95
CA LYS A 19 -0.62 4.43 11.79
C LYS A 19 -1.94 4.11 12.50
N ARG A 20 -2.69 5.15 12.91
CA ARG A 20 -4.01 5.02 13.57
C ARG A 20 -5.07 4.31 12.72
N ASP A 21 -4.89 4.29 11.39
CA ASP A 21 -5.85 3.69 10.46
C ASP A 21 -5.52 2.22 10.15
N VAL A 22 -4.51 1.63 10.83
CA VAL A 22 -4.02 0.26 10.63
C VAL A 22 -4.38 -0.60 11.83
N PHE A 23 -5.09 -1.69 11.56
CA PHE A 23 -5.46 -2.69 12.54
C PHE A 23 -4.65 -3.95 12.24
N LEU A 24 -3.40 -3.98 12.71
CA LEU A 24 -2.45 -5.07 12.44
C LEU A 24 -2.97 -6.42 12.93
N ASN A 25 -3.51 -6.49 14.14
CA ASN A 25 -4.02 -7.74 14.70
C ASN A 25 -5.22 -8.29 13.92
N ASP A 26 -6.05 -7.39 13.40
CA ASP A 26 -7.25 -7.76 12.64
C ASP A 26 -6.98 -7.90 11.12
N GLY A 27 -5.78 -7.55 10.66
CA GLY A 27 -5.37 -7.68 9.25
C GLY A 27 -6.08 -6.74 8.28
N PHE A 28 -6.49 -5.54 8.71
CA PHE A 28 -7.14 -4.56 7.80
C PHE A 28 -6.76 -3.11 8.07
N LEU A 29 -6.91 -2.26 7.05
CA LEU A 29 -6.75 -0.80 7.14
C LEU A 29 -8.01 -0.08 6.69
N ILE A 30 -8.29 1.10 7.25
CA ILE A 30 -9.55 1.82 7.02
C ILE A 30 -9.36 3.07 6.17
N LEU A 31 -9.84 3.11 4.93
CA LEU A 31 -9.78 4.29 4.07
C LEU A 31 -10.96 5.22 4.35
N ASP A 32 -10.71 6.33 5.05
CA ASP A 32 -11.66 7.44 5.19
C ASP A 32 -11.65 8.23 3.87
N LYS A 33 -12.73 8.16 3.08
CA LYS A 33 -12.73 8.61 1.68
C LYS A 33 -12.57 10.13 1.53
N THR A 34 -11.85 10.51 0.47
CA THR A 34 -11.99 11.79 -0.23
C THR A 34 -13.20 11.79 -1.18
N LYS A 35 -13.74 12.98 -1.47
CA LYS A 35 -14.81 13.43 -2.41
C LYS A 35 -16.09 12.61 -2.65
N ASN A 36 -16.08 11.27 -2.66
CA ASN A 36 -17.26 10.39 -2.91
C ASN A 36 -17.59 9.43 -1.74
N ASN A 37 -17.26 9.86 -0.51
CA ASN A 37 -17.92 9.49 0.75
C ASN A 37 -18.34 8.03 1.03
N GLU A 38 -17.41 7.06 1.08
CA GLU A 38 -17.63 5.86 1.90
C GLU A 38 -16.31 5.40 2.53
N ARG A 39 -16.35 5.21 3.84
CA ARG A 39 -15.27 4.57 4.58
C ARG A 39 -15.19 3.11 4.14
N ARG A 40 -14.06 2.66 3.60
CA ARG A 40 -13.89 1.24 3.22
C ARG A 40 -12.78 0.57 4.01
N ARG A 41 -13.03 -0.69 4.40
CA ARG A 41 -12.00 -1.58 4.94
C ARG A 41 -11.25 -2.21 3.80
N VAL A 42 -9.94 -2.31 3.95
CA VAL A 42 -9.05 -2.93 2.98
C VAL A 42 -8.27 -4.01 3.71
N PRO A 43 -8.52 -5.30 3.43
CA PRO A 43 -7.77 -6.38 4.05
C PRO A 43 -6.32 -6.37 3.54
N PHE A 44 -5.39 -6.72 4.42
CA PHE A 44 -4.01 -7.06 4.07
C PHE A 44 -3.66 -8.37 4.76
N ILE A 45 -3.45 -9.43 3.98
CA ILE A 45 -3.14 -10.77 4.47
C ILE A 45 -1.83 -11.27 3.86
N GLY A 46 -1.25 -12.30 4.47
CA GLY A 46 0.02 -12.91 4.04
C GLY A 46 1.16 -11.89 3.96
N HIS A 47 1.89 -11.88 2.85
CA HIS A 47 3.06 -11.02 2.67
C HIS A 47 2.81 -9.53 2.88
N ALA A 48 1.59 -9.04 2.65
CA ALA A 48 1.24 -7.64 2.88
C ALA A 48 1.16 -7.30 4.37
N HIS A 49 0.69 -8.27 5.18
CA HIS A 49 0.68 -8.19 6.63
C HIS A 49 2.11 -8.19 7.17
N ASP A 50 2.93 -9.16 6.77
CA ASP A 50 4.32 -9.27 7.23
C ASP A 50 5.14 -8.00 6.90
N ALA A 51 4.98 -7.49 5.68
CA ALA A 51 5.66 -6.26 5.26
C ALA A 51 5.21 -5.05 6.09
N LEU A 52 3.92 -4.94 6.41
CA LEU A 52 3.39 -3.85 7.21
C LEU A 52 3.77 -3.98 8.69
N ALA A 53 3.74 -5.19 9.24
CA ALA A 53 4.18 -5.48 10.59
C ALA A 53 5.66 -5.14 10.78
N ASN A 54 6.52 -5.53 9.84
CA ASN A 54 7.94 -5.18 9.86
C ASN A 54 8.15 -3.66 9.76
N GLN A 55 7.39 -2.97 8.90
CA GLN A 55 7.44 -1.51 8.79
C GLN A 55 7.03 -0.81 10.09
N MET A 56 6.08 -1.38 10.84
CA MET A 56 5.57 -0.81 12.08
C MET A 56 6.35 -1.25 13.34
N LYS A 57 7.29 -2.19 13.23
CA LYS A 57 8.07 -2.73 14.35
C LYS A 57 9.02 -1.69 14.97
N ILE A 58 9.60 -0.81 14.17
CA ILE A 58 10.45 0.30 14.63
C ILE A 58 9.84 1.61 14.12
N PRO A 59 8.73 2.07 14.73
CA PRO A 59 8.05 3.24 14.24
C PRO A 59 8.83 4.50 14.64
N ARG A 60 9.01 5.43 13.70
CA ARG A 60 9.38 6.81 14.03
C ARG A 60 8.33 7.41 14.94
N LEU A 61 8.69 7.79 16.17
CA LEU A 61 7.75 8.32 17.15
C LEU A 61 7.27 9.74 16.80
N ASP A 62 8.06 10.48 16.02
CA ASP A 62 7.79 11.86 15.59
C ASP A 62 6.92 11.96 14.33
N SER A 63 6.34 10.85 13.88
CA SER A 63 5.48 10.84 12.69
C SER A 63 4.25 9.97 12.85
N GLU A 64 3.13 10.48 12.36
CA GLU A 64 1.87 9.73 12.27
C GLU A 64 1.79 8.82 11.03
N TYR A 65 2.64 9.04 10.02
CA TYR A 65 2.63 8.27 8.78
C TYR A 65 3.26 6.88 8.95
N ILE A 66 2.74 5.88 8.23
CA ILE A 66 3.37 4.55 8.13
C ILE A 66 4.67 4.64 7.33
N PHE A 67 4.65 5.45 6.27
CA PHE A 67 5.77 5.68 5.36
C PHE A 67 6.18 7.16 5.40
N PRO A 68 6.85 7.62 6.47
CA PRO A 68 7.24 9.02 6.61
C PRO A 68 8.42 9.39 5.71
N SER A 69 8.48 10.66 5.34
CA SER A 69 9.66 11.32 4.77
C SER A 69 10.81 11.39 5.77
N LYS A 70 12.00 11.83 5.30
CA LYS A 70 13.19 11.96 6.16
C LYS A 70 13.01 12.92 7.33
N ASP A 71 12.17 13.94 7.18
CA ASP A 71 11.84 14.91 8.22
C ASP A 71 10.62 14.49 9.07
N GLY A 72 9.97 13.37 8.79
CA GLY A 72 8.84 12.84 9.56
C GLY A 72 7.51 13.57 9.35
N LYS A 73 7.51 14.75 8.73
CA LYS A 73 6.35 15.65 8.63
C LYS A 73 5.43 15.38 7.44
N SER A 74 5.89 14.59 6.47
CA SER A 74 5.13 14.29 5.26
C SER A 74 5.29 12.82 4.85
N PRO A 75 4.49 12.32 3.90
CA PRO A 75 4.72 11.02 3.29
C PRO A 75 6.05 10.95 2.54
N ILE A 76 6.63 9.75 2.48
CA ILE A 76 7.83 9.50 1.67
C ILE A 76 7.57 9.73 0.18
N ASN A 77 8.53 10.37 -0.50
CA ASN A 77 8.53 10.44 -1.96
C ASN A 77 9.12 9.16 -2.56
N ILE A 78 8.27 8.30 -3.10
CA ILE A 78 8.67 7.03 -3.72
C ILE A 78 9.09 7.15 -5.19
N LYS A 79 9.11 8.35 -5.81
CA LYS A 79 9.43 8.49 -7.24
C LYS A 79 10.80 7.87 -7.58
N ARG A 80 11.85 8.28 -6.86
CA ARG A 80 13.21 7.79 -7.08
C ARG A 80 13.37 6.30 -6.72
N PRO A 81 12.89 5.81 -5.55
CA PRO A 81 12.89 4.38 -5.27
C PRO A 81 12.14 3.53 -6.31
N TRP A 82 11.03 4.05 -6.84
CA TRP A 82 10.26 3.40 -7.90
C TRP A 82 11.06 3.29 -9.20
N GLU A 83 11.63 4.40 -9.68
CA GLU A 83 12.46 4.42 -10.89
C GLU A 83 13.64 3.45 -10.77
N VAL A 84 14.32 3.42 -9.62
CA VAL A 84 15.41 2.47 -9.37
C VAL A 84 14.93 1.02 -9.44
N ALA A 85 13.76 0.72 -8.86
CA ALA A 85 13.22 -0.64 -8.87
C ALA A 85 12.80 -1.09 -10.28
N VAL A 86 12.15 -0.21 -11.06
CA VAL A 86 11.79 -0.49 -12.46
C VAL A 86 13.03 -0.71 -13.32
N THR A 87 14.05 0.14 -13.18
CA THR A 87 15.32 0.00 -13.90
C THR A 87 16.03 -1.30 -13.53
N LYS A 88 16.10 -1.65 -12.24
CA LYS A 88 16.70 -2.91 -11.78
C LYS A 88 15.94 -4.15 -12.27
N ALA A 89 14.62 -4.06 -12.40
CA ALA A 89 13.79 -5.13 -12.91
C ALA A 89 13.85 -5.25 -14.45
N GLY A 90 14.50 -4.31 -15.16
CA GLY A 90 14.62 -4.31 -16.62
C GLY A 90 13.30 -4.03 -17.35
N ILE A 91 12.29 -3.49 -16.66
CA ILE A 91 10.95 -3.28 -17.22
C ILE A 91 10.91 -1.91 -17.91
N LYS A 92 10.46 -1.87 -19.17
CA LYS A 92 10.27 -0.61 -19.92
C LYS A 92 8.80 -0.18 -19.86
N ASP A 93 8.59 1.14 -19.79
CA ASP A 93 7.27 1.79 -19.85
C ASP A 93 6.26 1.38 -18.77
N PHE A 94 6.74 1.07 -17.56
CA PHE A 94 5.90 0.62 -16.43
C PHE A 94 5.65 1.74 -15.42
N ARG A 95 4.38 2.06 -15.19
CA ARG A 95 3.94 3.12 -14.29
C ARG A 95 3.38 2.53 -13.00
N PHE A 96 3.42 3.33 -11.92
CA PHE A 96 2.95 2.86 -10.61
C PHE A 96 1.46 2.45 -10.62
N HIS A 97 0.65 3.03 -11.52
CA HIS A 97 -0.76 2.63 -11.66
C HIS A 97 -0.93 1.22 -12.26
N ASP A 98 0.05 0.71 -13.00
CA ASP A 98 0.02 -0.63 -13.59
C ASP A 98 0.17 -1.73 -12.53
N LEU A 99 0.71 -1.40 -11.34
CA LEU A 99 0.67 -2.31 -10.19
C LEU A 99 -0.76 -2.67 -9.80
N ARG A 100 -1.71 -1.74 -9.95
CA ARG A 100 -3.12 -1.98 -9.63
C ARG A 100 -3.78 -2.91 -10.66
N HIS A 101 -3.34 -2.84 -11.93
CA HIS A 101 -3.76 -3.78 -12.98
C HIS A 101 -3.14 -5.16 -12.78
N SER A 102 -1.90 -5.23 -12.30
CA SER A 102 -1.22 -6.49 -11.95
C SER A 102 -1.84 -7.13 -10.69
N CYS A 103 -2.31 -6.32 -9.73
CA CYS A 103 -3.11 -6.76 -8.59
C CYS A 103 -4.44 -7.39 -9.03
N ALA A 104 -5.19 -6.72 -9.91
CA ALA A 104 -6.43 -7.26 -10.47
C ALA A 104 -6.19 -8.59 -11.21
N SER A 105 -5.09 -8.69 -11.96
CA SER A 105 -4.69 -9.90 -12.68
C SER A 105 -4.23 -11.02 -11.71
N SER A 106 -3.47 -10.68 -10.67
CA SER A 106 -3.01 -11.65 -9.65
C SER A 106 -4.14 -12.14 -8.74
N LEU A 107 -5.13 -11.29 -8.44
CA LEU A 107 -6.35 -11.67 -7.72
C LEU A 107 -7.26 -12.56 -8.59
N ALA A 108 -7.36 -12.28 -9.88
CA ALA A 108 -8.06 -13.14 -10.84
C ALA A 108 -7.37 -14.51 -11.00
N MET A 109 -6.03 -14.55 -10.94
CA MET A 109 -5.25 -15.80 -11.03
C MET A 109 -5.18 -16.60 -9.73
N ASN A 110 -5.28 -15.97 -8.55
CA ASN A 110 -5.28 -16.65 -7.24
C ASN A 110 -6.67 -17.06 -6.73
N GLY A 111 -7.67 -17.19 -7.60
CA GLY A 111 -8.93 -17.83 -7.23
C GLY A 111 -9.76 -17.04 -6.22
N ALA A 112 -9.78 -15.69 -6.31
CA ALA A 112 -10.90 -14.94 -5.76
C ALA A 112 -12.13 -15.22 -6.65
N THR A 113 -12.70 -16.41 -6.48
CA THR A 113 -14.00 -16.81 -7.00
C THR A 113 -14.96 -15.66 -6.72
N GLN A 114 -15.49 -15.04 -7.78
CA GLN A 114 -16.74 -14.30 -7.66
C GLN A 114 -17.72 -15.32 -7.07
N ARG A 115 -18.09 -15.13 -5.81
CA ARG A 115 -19.21 -15.87 -5.25
C ARG A 115 -20.44 -15.22 -5.85
N ASP A 116 -21.17 -16.04 -6.61
CA ASP A 116 -22.52 -15.80 -7.10
C ASP A 116 -23.47 -15.35 -5.97
#